data_AF-A0A1H0LU36-F1
#
_entry.id   AF-A0A1H0LU36-F1
#
_cell.length_a   1.000
_cell.length_b   1.000
_cell.length_c   1.000
_cell.angle_alpha   90.00
_cell.angle_beta   90.00
_cell.angle_gamma   90.00
#
_symmetry.space_group_name_H-M   'P 1'
#
loop_
_entity.id
_entity.type
_entity.pdbx_description
1 polymer ?
#
loop_
_entity_poly.entity_id
_entity_poly.type
_entity_poly.pdbx_seq_one_letter_code
_entity_poly.pdbx_strand_id
1 'polypeptide(L)'
;MHAEYNGFFHIGMITRNERNAIIQHGTMTMVRYRVMQEVNGWSEWCITEDAELGLRIFERGYEAAYVAKSYGQGLMPDTFLDFKKQRFRWAYGAMLIMRHHLASLLGLKKTCLTRGQRYHFLAGWLPWIADGVNLLFNLGALTWTTLMILRPGVFNPPEAMFSMMPIVFFCFKVLKMFVLYRWRIKAGHRQCLAAGLAGLALSHTIARAMVAGFLTKGIGFFRTPKMTSKNKIMQALSACREELLFATALLLGSYILGRTQDMSLFDLRMWRVVLVIQSIPFLAAIIVSITGALPKIPASLIGHMKPIDHYPATDRPQPPPPPIHIESPH
;
A
#
# COMPACT_ATOMS: atom_id res chain seq x y z
N MET A 1 -1.71 8.04 8.20
CA MET A 1 -0.62 7.03 8.26
C MET A 1 -0.90 5.99 9.34
N HIS A 2 -0.87 6.30 10.65
CA HIS A 2 -1.09 5.31 11.72
C HIS A 2 -2.32 4.39 11.55
N ALA A 3 -3.47 4.93 11.13
CA ALA A 3 -4.69 4.13 10.88
C ALA A 3 -4.53 3.09 9.76
N GLU A 4 -3.69 3.37 8.76
CA GLU A 4 -3.39 2.43 7.69
C GLU A 4 -2.60 1.22 8.22
N TYR A 5 -1.54 1.45 9.02
CA TYR A 5 -0.78 0.37 9.68
C TYR A 5 -1.65 -0.46 10.62
N ASN A 6 -2.54 0.16 11.39
CA ASN A 6 -3.43 -0.57 12.28
C ASN A 6 -4.34 -1.55 11.54
N GLY A 7 -4.79 -1.22 10.33
CA GLY A 7 -5.56 -2.16 9.51
C GLY A 7 -4.75 -3.40 9.14
N PHE A 8 -3.47 -3.23 8.87
CA PHE A 8 -2.59 -4.36 8.59
C PHE A 8 -2.32 -5.23 9.84
N PHE A 9 -1.93 -4.63 10.97
CA PHE A 9 -1.56 -5.39 12.17
C PHE A 9 -2.76 -5.98 12.94
N HIS A 10 -3.89 -5.28 12.99
CA HIS A 10 -5.08 -5.72 13.75
C HIS A 10 -6.14 -6.45 12.90
N ILE A 11 -5.96 -6.55 11.59
CA ILE A 11 -6.83 -7.35 10.73
C ILE A 11 -5.98 -8.32 9.91
N GLY A 12 -5.10 -7.78 9.08
CA GLY A 12 -4.29 -8.56 8.14
C GLY A 12 -3.46 -9.63 8.84
N MET A 13 -2.66 -9.25 9.82
CA MET A 13 -1.77 -10.18 10.53
C MET A 13 -2.51 -11.23 11.35
N ILE A 14 -3.63 -10.85 11.97
CA ILE A 14 -4.48 -11.77 12.73
C ILE A 14 -5.06 -12.83 11.79
N THR A 15 -5.67 -12.42 10.67
CA THR A 15 -6.21 -13.37 9.69
C THR A 15 -5.14 -14.28 9.09
N ARG A 16 -3.92 -13.76 8.87
CA ARG A 16 -2.79 -14.57 8.40
C ARG A 16 -2.29 -15.55 9.46
N ASN A 17 -2.33 -15.17 10.73
CA ASN A 17 -1.93 -16.00 11.86
C ASN A 17 -2.82 -17.25 11.99
N GLU A 18 -4.14 -17.10 11.79
CA GLU A 18 -5.10 -18.22 11.79
C GLU A 18 -4.77 -19.31 10.76
N ARG A 19 -3.96 -19.00 9.75
CA ARG A 19 -3.54 -19.92 8.68
C ARG A 19 -2.03 -20.17 8.66
N ASN A 20 -1.32 -19.84 9.74
CA ASN A 20 0.13 -19.98 9.85
C ASN A 20 0.87 -19.36 8.65
N ALA A 21 0.46 -18.16 8.24
CA ALA A 21 0.91 -17.51 7.01
C ALA A 21 1.32 -16.04 7.24
N ILE A 22 1.75 -15.72 8.46
CA ILE A 22 2.18 -14.37 8.84
C ILE A 22 3.34 -13.90 7.96
N ILE A 23 3.43 -12.60 7.70
CA ILE A 23 4.63 -12.03 7.06
C ILE A 23 5.59 -11.62 8.18
N GLN A 24 6.90 -11.78 7.98
CA GLN A 24 7.89 -11.24 8.91
C GLN A 24 8.23 -9.80 8.47
N HIS A 25 8.28 -8.85 9.42
CA HIS A 25 8.33 -7.40 9.15
C HIS A 25 9.61 -6.73 9.67
N GLY A 26 10.68 -7.51 9.82
CA GLY A 26 12.04 -7.05 10.12
C GLY A 26 12.29 -6.58 11.56
N THR A 27 11.25 -6.10 12.25
CA THR A 27 11.34 -5.55 13.62
C THR A 27 10.44 -6.31 14.58
N MET A 28 10.83 -6.34 15.86
CA MET A 28 10.07 -7.01 16.94
C MET A 28 9.77 -8.49 16.63
N THR A 29 10.71 -9.18 15.99
CA THR A 29 10.59 -10.59 15.60
C THR A 29 11.66 -11.42 16.28
N MET A 30 11.30 -12.62 16.74
CA MET A 30 12.26 -13.62 17.23
C MET A 30 12.24 -14.82 16.30
N VAL A 31 13.43 -15.25 15.87
CA VAL A 31 13.61 -16.44 15.04
C VAL A 31 14.51 -17.40 15.78
N ARG A 32 14.12 -18.68 15.86
CA ARG A 32 14.91 -19.70 16.55
C ARG A 32 16.25 -19.88 15.80
N TYR A 33 17.37 -19.76 16.50
CA TYR A 33 18.71 -19.74 15.89
C TYR A 33 18.96 -20.94 14.95
N ARG A 34 18.58 -22.15 15.39
CA ARG A 34 18.69 -23.36 14.55
C ARG A 34 17.93 -23.24 13.23
N VAL A 35 16.71 -22.70 13.25
CA VAL A 35 15.91 -22.47 12.03
C VAL A 35 16.61 -21.48 11.11
N MET A 36 17.18 -20.41 11.67
CA MET A 36 17.93 -19.41 10.91
C MET A 36 19.14 -20.02 10.19
N GLN A 37 19.87 -20.92 10.85
CA GLN A 37 20.98 -21.67 10.24
C GLN A 37 20.48 -22.59 9.13
N GLU A 38 19.40 -23.34 9.37
CA GLU A 38 18.86 -24.30 8.39
C GLU A 38 18.34 -23.66 7.10
N VAL A 39 17.85 -22.42 7.17
CA VAL A 39 17.40 -21.66 5.98
C VAL A 39 18.54 -20.85 5.32
N ASN A 40 19.77 -20.90 5.83
CA ASN A 40 20.93 -20.11 5.37
C ASN A 40 20.80 -18.60 5.62
N GLY A 41 20.23 -18.19 6.75
CA GLY A 41 20.24 -16.79 7.18
C GLY A 41 19.37 -15.85 6.34
N TRP A 42 19.72 -14.56 6.34
CA TRP A 42 19.02 -13.51 5.59
C TRP A 42 19.37 -13.56 4.10
N SER A 43 18.40 -13.23 3.24
CA SER A 43 18.69 -13.10 1.81
C SER A 43 19.43 -11.80 1.51
N GLU A 44 20.51 -11.87 0.73
CA GLU A 44 21.26 -10.69 0.29
C GLU A 44 20.70 -10.06 -1.00
N TRP A 45 19.86 -10.79 -1.73
CA TRP A 45 19.32 -10.37 -3.03
C TRP A 45 17.99 -9.61 -2.92
N CYS A 46 17.30 -9.68 -1.79
CA CYS A 46 15.98 -9.09 -1.60
C CYS A 46 16.05 -7.88 -0.66
N ILE A 47 15.43 -6.77 -1.05
CA ILE A 47 15.32 -5.55 -0.22
C ILE A 47 14.27 -5.68 0.92
N THR A 48 13.46 -6.73 0.86
CA THR A 48 12.55 -7.15 1.92
C THR A 48 12.99 -8.53 2.38
N GLU A 49 14.23 -8.60 2.86
CA GLU A 49 14.89 -9.80 3.36
C GLU A 49 14.11 -10.46 4.50
N ASP A 50 13.28 -9.68 5.19
CA ASP A 50 12.37 -10.10 6.23
C ASP A 50 11.22 -10.95 5.72
N ALA A 51 10.40 -10.41 4.82
CA ALA A 51 9.30 -11.13 4.23
C ALA A 51 9.79 -12.38 3.48
N GLU A 52 10.98 -12.30 2.88
CA GLU A 52 11.64 -13.41 2.19
C GLU A 52 12.06 -14.52 3.16
N LEU A 53 12.72 -14.16 4.27
CA LEU A 53 13.09 -15.11 5.32
C LEU A 53 11.86 -15.84 5.87
N GLY A 54 10.79 -15.09 6.17
CA GLY A 54 9.53 -15.66 6.65
C GLY A 54 8.96 -16.71 5.71
N LEU A 55 8.99 -16.47 4.38
CA LEU A 55 8.53 -17.44 3.39
C LEU A 55 9.40 -18.70 3.38
N ARG A 56 10.73 -18.58 3.37
CA ARG A 56 11.65 -19.73 3.40
C ARG A 56 11.49 -20.60 4.64
N ILE A 57 11.20 -19.99 5.79
CA ILE A 57 10.89 -20.72 7.02
C ILE A 57 9.66 -21.61 6.83
N PHE A 58 8.59 -21.09 6.23
CA PHE A 58 7.41 -21.89 5.89
C PHE A 58 7.67 -22.94 4.81
N GLU A 59 8.53 -22.66 3.82
CA GLU A 59 8.92 -23.64 2.81
C GLU A 59 9.59 -24.88 3.41
N ARG A 60 10.26 -24.73 4.57
CA ARG A 60 10.84 -25.83 5.36
C ARG A 60 9.85 -26.49 6.32
N GLY A 61 8.62 -25.99 6.43
CA GLY A 61 7.55 -26.61 7.23
C GLY A 61 7.50 -26.15 8.68
N TYR A 62 8.24 -25.10 9.03
CA TYR A 62 8.13 -24.47 10.34
C TYR A 62 6.86 -23.63 10.46
N GLU A 63 6.50 -23.32 11.70
CA GLU A 63 5.36 -22.48 12.03
C GLU A 63 5.81 -21.16 12.63
N ALA A 64 4.93 -20.17 12.55
CA ALA A 64 5.16 -18.87 13.14
C ALA A 64 3.87 -18.35 13.77
N ALA A 65 4.01 -17.63 14.88
CA ALA A 65 2.91 -17.05 15.62
C ALA A 65 3.05 -15.53 15.69
N TYR A 66 1.92 -14.83 15.56
CA TYR A 66 1.81 -13.39 15.74
C TYR A 66 1.07 -13.08 17.03
N VAL A 67 1.71 -12.29 17.90
CA VAL A 67 1.09 -11.75 19.11
C VAL A 67 0.62 -10.33 18.80
N ALA A 68 -0.68 -10.10 18.84
CA ALA A 68 -1.30 -8.81 18.55
C ALA A 68 -1.19 -7.84 19.74
N LYS A 69 0.04 -7.66 20.24
CA LYS A 69 0.40 -6.75 21.34
C LYS A 69 1.66 -6.00 20.95
N SER A 70 1.64 -4.68 21.13
CA SER A 70 2.82 -3.86 20.86
C SER A 70 3.81 -3.97 22.01
N TYR A 71 5.04 -4.39 21.73
CA TYR A 71 6.16 -4.43 22.68
C TYR A 71 7.20 -3.32 22.44
N GLY A 72 6.97 -2.47 21.43
CA GLY A 72 7.84 -1.36 21.09
C GLY A 72 7.10 -0.20 20.46
N GLN A 73 7.82 0.88 20.20
CA GLN A 73 7.33 2.07 19.51
C GLN A 73 8.29 2.40 18.37
N GLY A 74 7.76 2.46 17.15
CA GLY A 74 8.50 2.85 15.96
C GLY A 74 8.15 4.26 15.52
N LEU A 75 9.09 4.93 14.85
CA LEU A 75 8.83 6.20 14.18
C LEU A 75 8.20 5.94 12.81
N MET A 76 7.13 6.67 12.51
CA MET A 76 6.54 6.69 11.16
C MET A 76 7.33 7.66 10.28
N PRO A 77 7.24 7.52 8.94
CA PRO A 77 7.85 8.49 8.03
C PRO A 77 7.36 9.92 8.30
N ASP A 78 8.31 10.85 8.43
CA ASP A 78 8.01 12.27 8.72
C ASP A 78 7.44 13.01 7.51
N THR A 79 7.78 12.57 6.30
CA THR A 79 7.37 13.21 5.05
C THR A 79 6.61 12.25 4.14
N PHE A 80 5.75 12.81 3.27
CA PHE A 80 5.06 12.02 2.24
C PHE A 80 6.05 11.31 1.30
N LEU A 81 7.19 11.94 0.99
CA LEU A 81 8.22 11.33 0.17
C LEU A 81 8.82 10.09 0.84
N ASP A 82 9.08 10.15 2.14
CA ASP A 82 9.61 9.00 2.88
C ASP A 82 8.57 7.90 3.04
N PHE A 83 7.29 8.27 3.16
CA PHE A 83 6.18 7.31 3.12
C PHE A 83 6.10 6.59 1.77
N LYS A 84 6.23 7.33 0.66
CA LYS A 84 6.32 6.77 -0.71
C LYS A 84 7.52 5.83 -0.84
N LYS A 85 8.72 6.25 -0.42
CA LYS A 85 9.93 5.40 -0.48
C LYS A 85 9.76 4.10 0.29
N GLN A 86 9.23 4.15 1.52
CA GLN A 86 9.03 2.95 2.31
C GLN A 86 8.07 1.99 1.60
N ARG A 87 6.92 2.49 1.14
CA ARG A 87 5.93 1.65 0.46
C ARG A 87 6.44 1.12 -0.88
N PHE A 88 7.23 1.90 -1.61
CA PHE A 88 7.88 1.47 -2.84
C PHE A 88 8.79 0.26 -2.59
N ARG A 89 9.66 0.31 -1.56
CA ARG A 89 10.55 -0.81 -1.23
C ARG A 89 9.77 -2.09 -0.90
N TRP A 90 8.68 -1.97 -0.14
CA TRP A 90 7.84 -3.11 0.21
C TRP A 90 7.20 -3.75 -1.02
N ALA A 91 6.57 -2.95 -1.87
CA ALA A 91 5.93 -3.43 -3.10
C ALA A 91 6.93 -4.03 -4.08
N TYR A 92 8.08 -3.38 -4.24
CA TYR A 92 9.17 -3.88 -5.07
C TYR A 92 9.72 -5.23 -4.55
N GLY A 93 10.01 -5.31 -3.25
CA GLY A 93 10.53 -6.52 -2.61
C GLY A 93 9.56 -7.70 -2.70
N ALA A 94 8.27 -7.47 -2.46
CA ALA A 94 7.26 -8.51 -2.65
C ALA A 94 7.22 -9.08 -4.07
N MET A 95 7.43 -8.24 -5.10
CA MET A 95 7.51 -8.73 -6.48
C MET A 95 8.74 -9.58 -6.75
N LEU A 96 9.88 -9.19 -6.16
CA LEU A 96 11.09 -10.00 -6.24
C LEU A 96 10.89 -11.37 -5.57
N ILE A 97 10.30 -11.39 -4.37
CA ILE A 97 9.96 -12.63 -3.65
C ILE A 97 9.00 -13.49 -4.47
N MET A 98 7.91 -12.90 -4.96
CA MET A 98 6.91 -13.63 -5.74
C MET A 98 7.50 -14.25 -7.01
N ARG A 99 8.37 -13.53 -7.73
CA ARG A 99 9.05 -14.08 -8.92
C ARG A 99 10.03 -15.18 -8.57
N HIS A 100 10.86 -14.98 -7.55
CA HIS A 100 11.88 -15.94 -7.14
C HIS A 100 11.25 -17.25 -6.63
N HIS A 101 10.18 -17.13 -5.86
CA HIS A 101 9.49 -18.25 -5.22
C HIS A 101 8.21 -18.68 -5.96
N LEU A 102 8.04 -18.27 -7.23
CA LEU A 102 6.80 -18.49 -7.98
C LEU A 102 6.43 -19.98 -8.07
N ALA A 103 7.40 -20.84 -8.37
CA ALA A 103 7.18 -22.28 -8.46
C ALA A 103 6.73 -22.88 -7.12
N SER A 104 7.28 -22.42 -5.99
CA SER A 104 6.86 -22.84 -4.65
C SER A 104 5.44 -22.37 -4.33
N LEU A 105 5.13 -21.11 -4.65
CA LEU A 105 3.84 -20.48 -4.39
C LEU A 105 2.71 -21.09 -5.24
N LEU A 106 3.00 -21.48 -6.48
CA LEU A 106 2.07 -22.19 -7.36
C LEU A 106 2.02 -23.71 -7.09
N GLY A 107 2.88 -24.22 -6.22
CA GLY A 107 2.94 -25.65 -5.92
C GLY A 107 3.59 -26.52 -7.00
N LEU A 108 4.29 -25.91 -7.94
CA LEU A 108 5.05 -26.57 -9.00
C LEU A 108 6.39 -27.11 -8.48
N LYS A 109 6.91 -26.55 -7.38
CA LYS A 109 8.08 -27.04 -6.65
C LYS A 109 7.65 -27.73 -5.36
N LYS A 110 8.28 -28.87 -5.04
CA LYS A 110 8.05 -29.58 -3.78
C LYS A 110 8.59 -28.76 -2.61
N THR A 111 7.69 -28.26 -1.77
CA THR A 111 7.98 -27.54 -0.52
C THR A 111 6.97 -27.96 0.55
N CYS A 112 7.22 -27.59 1.81
CA CYS A 112 6.30 -27.84 2.92
C CYS A 112 5.18 -26.78 3.02
N LEU A 113 5.05 -25.88 2.04
CA LEU A 113 4.00 -24.85 2.06
C LEU A 113 2.61 -25.48 1.96
N THR A 114 1.75 -25.14 2.91
CA THR A 114 0.34 -25.50 2.88
C THR A 114 -0.44 -24.70 1.83
N ARG A 115 -1.60 -25.20 1.41
CA ARG A 115 -2.49 -24.46 0.49
C ARG A 115 -2.93 -23.12 1.08
N GLY A 116 -3.15 -23.05 2.39
CA GLY A 116 -3.50 -21.82 3.10
C GLY A 116 -2.38 -20.78 3.05
N GLN A 117 -1.13 -21.20 3.31
CA GLN A 117 0.03 -20.32 3.20
C GLN A 117 0.17 -19.76 1.78
N ARG A 118 0.14 -20.61 0.76
CA ARG A 118 0.22 -20.17 -0.65
C ARG A 118 -0.84 -19.14 -0.99
N TYR A 119 -2.10 -19.40 -0.62
CA TYR A 119 -3.19 -18.46 -0.80
C TYR A 119 -2.92 -17.13 -0.12
N HIS A 120 -2.52 -17.11 1.16
CA HIS A 120 -2.31 -15.86 1.88
C HIS A 120 -1.13 -15.04 1.33
N PHE A 121 -0.02 -15.66 0.93
CA PHE A 121 1.07 -14.94 0.26
C PHE A 121 0.61 -14.32 -1.06
N LEU A 122 -0.01 -15.09 -1.95
CA LEU A 122 -0.50 -14.59 -3.25
C LEU A 122 -1.60 -13.53 -3.09
N ALA A 123 -2.64 -13.82 -2.30
CA ALA A 123 -3.75 -12.90 -2.06
C ALA A 123 -3.32 -11.64 -1.30
N GLY A 124 -2.26 -11.70 -0.49
CA GLY A 124 -1.70 -10.55 0.22
C GLY A 124 -1.03 -9.55 -0.72
N TRP A 125 -0.39 -10.01 -1.79
CA TRP A 125 0.29 -9.16 -2.78
C TRP A 125 -0.56 -8.81 -4.00
N LEU A 126 -1.65 -9.55 -4.25
CA LEU A 126 -2.57 -9.29 -5.35
C LEU A 126 -3.08 -7.83 -5.42
N PRO A 127 -3.42 -7.15 -4.31
CA PRO A 127 -3.81 -5.74 -4.36
C PRO A 127 -2.71 -4.82 -4.94
N TRP A 128 -1.43 -5.13 -4.69
CA TRP A 128 -0.33 -4.36 -5.26
C TRP A 128 -0.21 -4.64 -6.76
N ILE A 129 -0.39 -5.89 -7.19
CA ILE A 129 -0.42 -6.25 -8.63
C ILE A 129 -1.55 -5.49 -9.34
N ALA A 130 -2.73 -5.42 -8.71
CA ALA A 130 -3.86 -4.67 -9.22
C ALA A 130 -3.53 -3.17 -9.40
N ASP A 131 -2.82 -2.53 -8.47
CA ASP A 131 -2.36 -1.14 -8.66
C ASP A 131 -1.41 -1.01 -9.86
N GLY A 132 -0.51 -1.98 -10.07
CA GLY A 132 0.37 -2.06 -11.25
C GLY A 132 -0.40 -2.16 -12.58
N VAL A 133 -1.40 -3.06 -12.63
CA VAL A 133 -2.30 -3.19 -13.80
C VAL A 133 -3.12 -1.92 -14.00
N ASN A 134 -3.59 -1.28 -12.92
CA ASN A 134 -4.37 -0.05 -13.00
C ASN A 134 -3.56 1.12 -13.59
N LEU A 135 -2.24 1.16 -13.39
CA LEU A 135 -1.38 2.15 -14.06
C LEU A 135 -1.36 1.95 -15.59
N LEU A 136 -1.25 0.70 -16.05
CA LEU A 136 -1.33 0.39 -17.49
C LEU A 136 -2.70 0.73 -18.06
N PHE A 137 -3.77 0.43 -17.31
CA PHE A 137 -5.13 0.84 -17.65
C PHE A 137 -5.25 2.37 -17.78
N ASN A 138 -4.70 3.15 -16.85
CA ASN A 138 -4.75 4.60 -16.90
C ASN A 138 -3.99 5.19 -18.10
N LEU A 139 -2.84 4.60 -18.46
CA LEU A 139 -2.13 4.97 -19.68
C LEU A 139 -2.98 4.68 -20.92
N GLY A 140 -3.57 3.48 -21.02
CA GLY A 140 -4.48 3.11 -22.10
C GLY A 140 -5.71 4.01 -22.18
N ALA A 141 -6.31 4.35 -21.03
CA ALA A 141 -7.47 5.23 -20.94
C ALA A 141 -7.16 6.65 -21.41
N LEU A 142 -5.99 7.19 -21.05
CA LEU A 142 -5.52 8.48 -21.56
C LEU A 142 -5.27 8.43 -23.06
N THR A 143 -4.58 7.41 -23.56
CA THR A 143 -4.35 7.23 -25.01
C THR A 143 -5.67 7.16 -25.78
N TRP A 144 -6.61 6.33 -25.33
CA TRP A 144 -7.92 6.20 -25.98
C TRP A 144 -8.71 7.51 -25.94
N THR A 145 -8.71 8.21 -24.80
CA THR A 145 -9.36 9.52 -24.67
C THR A 145 -8.74 10.55 -25.60
N THR A 146 -7.42 10.59 -25.74
CA THR A 146 -6.75 11.48 -26.69
C THR A 146 -7.14 11.14 -28.13
N LEU A 147 -7.21 9.87 -28.51
CA LEU A 147 -7.64 9.45 -29.85
C LEU A 147 -9.08 9.86 -30.16
N MET A 148 -10.00 9.70 -29.21
CA MET A 148 -11.38 10.17 -29.32
C MET A 148 -11.47 11.70 -29.53
N ILE A 149 -10.59 12.47 -28.88
CA ILE A 149 -10.56 13.93 -29.01
C ILE A 149 -9.96 14.35 -30.36
N LEU A 150 -8.87 13.72 -30.81
CA LEU A 150 -8.16 14.11 -32.04
C LEU A 150 -8.82 13.61 -33.34
N ARG A 151 -9.58 12.52 -33.25
CA ARG A 151 -10.24 11.86 -34.40
C ARG A 151 -11.67 11.43 -34.01
N PRO A 152 -12.57 12.39 -33.76
CA PRO A 152 -13.96 12.09 -33.46
C PRO A 152 -14.60 11.32 -34.63
N GLY A 153 -15.39 10.28 -34.33
CA GLY A 153 -16.05 9.43 -35.32
C GLY A 153 -15.24 8.21 -35.81
N VAL A 154 -13.91 8.22 -35.65
CA VAL A 154 -13.07 7.02 -35.87
C VAL A 154 -12.99 6.19 -34.60
N PHE A 155 -12.80 6.86 -33.46
CA PHE A 155 -12.71 6.22 -32.15
C PHE A 155 -13.99 6.46 -31.37
N ASN A 156 -14.72 5.38 -31.09
CA ASN A 156 -15.93 5.42 -30.28
C ASN A 156 -15.58 5.33 -28.78
N PRO A 157 -16.45 5.86 -27.91
CA PRO A 157 -16.35 5.61 -26.48
C PRO A 157 -16.31 4.10 -26.20
N PRO A 158 -15.51 3.65 -25.21
CA PRO A 158 -15.56 2.26 -24.76
C PRO A 158 -16.98 1.91 -24.32
N GLU A 159 -17.42 0.71 -24.69
CA GLU A 159 -18.76 0.21 -24.34
C GLU A 159 -18.98 0.24 -22.81
N ALA A 160 -20.21 0.53 -22.40
CA ALA A 160 -20.54 0.80 -21.01
C ALA A 160 -20.20 -0.34 -20.05
N MET A 161 -20.38 -1.62 -20.41
CA MET A 161 -20.04 -2.74 -19.54
C MET A 161 -18.55 -2.77 -19.21
N PHE A 162 -17.67 -2.46 -20.16
CA PHE A 162 -16.23 -2.31 -19.87
C PHE A 162 -15.96 -1.15 -18.92
N SER A 163 -16.69 -0.04 -19.07
CA SER A 163 -16.57 1.13 -18.19
C SER A 163 -17.12 0.88 -16.78
N MET A 164 -18.14 0.03 -16.63
CA MET A 164 -18.74 -0.29 -15.33
C MET A 164 -17.81 -1.10 -14.43
N MET A 165 -16.96 -1.97 -15.00
CA MET A 165 -16.05 -2.84 -14.27
C MET A 165 -15.11 -2.08 -13.29
N PRO A 166 -14.32 -1.07 -13.71
CA PRO A 166 -13.49 -0.30 -12.79
C PRO A 166 -14.31 0.53 -11.78
N ILE A 167 -15.51 1.01 -12.15
CA ILE A 167 -16.41 1.73 -11.25
C ILE A 167 -16.85 0.82 -10.10
N VAL A 168 -17.33 -0.38 -10.42
CA VAL A 168 -17.79 -1.37 -9.44
C VAL A 168 -16.63 -1.78 -8.53
N PHE A 169 -15.45 -2.07 -9.08
CA PHE A 169 -14.29 -2.45 -8.26
C PHE A 169 -13.83 -1.33 -7.34
N PHE A 170 -13.86 -0.07 -7.81
CA PHE A 170 -13.53 1.07 -6.97
C PHE A 170 -14.55 1.24 -5.83
N CYS A 171 -15.84 1.21 -6.14
CA CYS A 171 -16.91 1.29 -5.13
C CYS A 171 -16.81 0.16 -4.10
N PHE A 172 -16.58 -1.07 -4.57
CA PHE A 172 -16.37 -2.22 -3.69
C PHE A 172 -15.13 -2.04 -2.79
N LYS A 173 -14.02 -1.56 -3.34
CA LYS A 173 -12.78 -1.27 -2.59
C LYS A 173 -13.05 -0.25 -1.47
N VAL A 174 -13.73 0.85 -1.78
CA VAL A 174 -14.07 1.91 -0.81
C VAL A 174 -15.01 1.37 0.27
N LEU A 175 -16.08 0.66 -0.12
CA LEU A 175 -17.04 0.09 0.81
C LEU A 175 -16.39 -0.94 1.75
N LYS A 176 -15.65 -1.90 1.19
CA LYS A 176 -14.92 -2.92 1.96
C LYS A 176 -13.97 -2.28 2.97
N MET A 177 -13.20 -1.28 2.55
CA MET A 177 -12.29 -0.56 3.44
C MET A 177 -13.07 0.11 4.58
N PHE A 178 -14.15 0.82 4.27
CA PHE A 178 -14.94 1.53 5.28
C PHE A 178 -15.56 0.56 6.29
N VAL A 179 -16.16 -0.54 5.82
CA VAL A 179 -16.76 -1.59 6.67
C VAL A 179 -15.71 -2.21 7.59
N LEU A 180 -14.56 -2.64 7.06
CA LEU A 180 -13.51 -3.28 7.86
C LEU A 180 -12.93 -2.34 8.91
N TYR A 181 -12.70 -1.08 8.58
CA TYR A 181 -12.16 -0.09 9.51
C TYR A 181 -13.17 0.25 10.61
N ARG A 182 -14.45 0.35 10.27
CA ARG A 182 -15.51 0.62 11.25
C ARG A 182 -15.74 -0.57 12.18
N TRP A 183 -15.73 -1.79 11.66
CA TRP A 183 -16.07 -2.99 12.43
C TRP A 183 -14.90 -3.59 13.19
N ARG A 184 -13.70 -3.63 12.60
CA ARG A 184 -12.53 -4.29 13.22
C ARG A 184 -11.62 -3.34 13.98
N ILE A 185 -11.43 -2.12 13.48
CA ILE A 185 -10.53 -1.11 14.07
C ILE A 185 -11.30 -0.15 14.98
N LYS A 186 -12.65 -0.16 14.91
CA LYS A 186 -13.55 0.79 15.60
C LYS A 186 -13.17 2.25 15.28
N ALA A 187 -12.66 2.49 14.08
CA ALA A 187 -12.27 3.81 13.62
C ALA A 187 -13.51 4.72 13.43
N GLY A 188 -13.38 5.99 13.79
CA GLY A 188 -14.37 7.02 13.46
C GLY A 188 -14.44 7.28 11.95
N HIS A 189 -15.48 7.98 11.48
CA HIS A 189 -15.67 8.20 10.04
C HIS A 189 -14.54 9.04 9.43
N ARG A 190 -14.08 10.07 10.16
CA ARG A 190 -12.94 10.91 9.78
C ARG A 190 -11.63 10.10 9.68
N GLN A 191 -11.44 9.14 10.59
CA GLN A 191 -10.29 8.24 10.60
C GLN A 191 -10.32 7.27 9.42
N CYS A 192 -11.50 6.72 9.09
CA CYS A 192 -11.67 5.87 7.92
C CYS A 192 -11.36 6.62 6.62
N LEU A 193 -11.86 7.86 6.49
CA LEU A 193 -11.58 8.70 5.33
C LEU A 193 -10.08 9.03 5.23
N ALA A 194 -9.45 9.44 6.34
CA ALA A 194 -8.02 9.75 6.38
C ALA A 194 -7.16 8.51 6.05
N ALA A 195 -7.55 7.32 6.52
CA ALA A 195 -6.86 6.08 6.19
C ALA A 195 -7.03 5.73 4.71
N GLY A 196 -8.22 5.90 4.16
CA GLY A 196 -8.48 5.71 2.73
C GLY A 196 -7.69 6.66 1.84
N LEU A 197 -7.65 7.95 2.18
CA LEU A 197 -6.83 8.93 1.48
C LEU A 197 -5.34 8.56 1.54
N ALA A 198 -4.83 8.18 2.72
CA ALA A 198 -3.44 7.75 2.85
C ALA A 198 -3.12 6.48 2.05
N GLY A 199 -4.04 5.52 1.99
CA GLY A 199 -3.89 4.30 1.19
C GLY A 199 -3.92 4.58 -0.32
N LEU A 200 -4.91 5.35 -0.79
CA LEU A 200 -5.06 5.72 -2.20
C LEU A 200 -3.90 6.59 -2.70
N ALA A 201 -3.38 7.47 -1.85
CA ALA A 201 -2.23 8.33 -2.16
C ALA A 201 -0.96 7.54 -2.55
N LEU A 202 -0.85 6.28 -2.13
CA LEU A 202 0.29 5.41 -2.43
C LEU A 202 0.09 4.55 -3.68
N SER A 203 -1.12 4.48 -4.25
CA SER A 203 -1.42 3.56 -5.37
C SER A 203 -0.49 3.75 -6.57
N HIS A 204 -0.19 4.99 -6.98
CA HIS A 204 0.76 5.23 -8.09
C HIS A 204 2.18 4.78 -7.75
N THR A 205 2.61 5.02 -6.51
CA THR A 205 3.94 4.62 -6.03
C THR A 205 4.09 3.11 -6.00
N ILE A 206 3.06 2.41 -5.50
CA ILE A 206 2.98 0.95 -5.52
C ILE A 206 3.01 0.48 -6.98
N ALA A 207 2.17 1.03 -7.86
CA ALA A 207 2.14 0.64 -9.26
C ALA A 207 3.50 0.76 -9.96
N ARG A 208 4.22 1.86 -9.73
CA ARG A 208 5.61 2.04 -10.21
C ARG A 208 6.56 0.98 -9.67
N ALA A 209 6.46 0.65 -8.39
CA ALA A 209 7.28 -0.40 -7.76
C ALA A 209 7.01 -1.78 -8.35
N MET A 210 5.74 -2.06 -8.67
CA MET A 210 5.30 -3.33 -9.22
C MET A 210 5.80 -3.53 -10.65
N VAL A 211 5.66 -2.50 -11.49
CA VAL A 211 6.22 -2.51 -12.86
C VAL A 211 7.74 -2.65 -12.80
N ALA A 212 8.41 -1.90 -11.91
CA ALA A 212 9.85 -2.01 -11.71
C ALA A 212 10.26 -3.42 -11.27
N GLY A 213 9.64 -4.00 -10.24
CA GLY A 213 9.98 -5.35 -9.73
C GLY A 213 9.73 -6.47 -10.74
N PHE A 214 8.84 -6.25 -11.71
CA PHE A 214 8.66 -7.18 -12.82
C PHE A 214 9.77 -7.07 -13.87
N LEU A 215 10.34 -5.88 -14.08
CA LEU A 215 11.34 -5.64 -15.12
C LEU A 215 12.79 -5.74 -14.61
N THR A 216 13.05 -5.38 -13.36
CA THR A 216 14.40 -5.29 -12.78
C THR A 216 14.64 -6.36 -11.72
N LYS A 217 15.91 -6.73 -11.50
CA LYS A 217 16.32 -7.70 -10.47
C LYS A 217 16.87 -7.06 -9.19
N GLY A 218 17.12 -5.75 -9.21
CA GLY A 218 17.61 -4.97 -8.08
C GLY A 218 17.42 -3.48 -8.32
N ILE A 219 17.28 -2.72 -7.25
CA ILE A 219 17.22 -1.25 -7.27
C ILE A 219 18.36 -0.70 -6.42
N GLY A 220 19.01 0.36 -6.92
CA GLY A 220 20.03 1.07 -6.16
C GLY A 220 19.43 1.80 -4.95
N PHE A 221 20.29 2.20 -4.01
CA PHE A 221 19.88 2.98 -2.85
C PHE A 221 19.30 4.33 -3.29
N PHE A 222 18.03 4.57 -2.96
CA PHE A 222 17.38 5.84 -3.23
C PHE A 222 18.02 6.95 -2.40
N ARG A 223 18.81 7.81 -3.05
CA ARG A 223 19.33 9.02 -2.41
C ARG A 223 18.19 9.99 -2.21
N THR A 224 17.94 10.38 -0.95
CA THR A 224 17.00 11.45 -0.61
C THR A 224 17.48 12.74 -1.30
N PRO A 225 16.70 13.35 -2.20
CA PRO A 225 17.08 14.63 -2.79
C PRO A 225 17.13 15.67 -1.68
N LYS A 226 18.30 16.28 -1.45
CA LYS A 226 18.46 17.43 -0.54
C LYS A 226 17.89 18.70 -1.19
N MET A 227 16.62 18.68 -1.62
CA MET A 227 16.01 19.86 -2.22
C MET A 227 15.63 20.87 -1.13
N THR A 228 16.52 21.84 -0.93
CA THR A 228 16.38 23.00 -0.04
C THR A 228 15.48 24.08 -0.69
N SER A 229 14.26 23.74 -1.08
CA SER A 229 13.27 24.76 -1.48
C SER A 229 12.81 25.51 -0.24
N LYS A 230 12.91 26.86 -0.24
CA LYS A 230 12.30 27.69 0.83
C LYS A 230 10.77 27.52 0.89
N ASN A 231 10.13 27.15 -0.23
CA ASN A 231 8.68 26.95 -0.30
C ASN A 231 8.32 25.46 -0.15
N LYS A 232 7.73 25.11 1.00
CA LYS A 232 7.30 23.75 1.33
C LYS A 232 6.21 23.21 0.41
N ILE A 233 5.31 24.06 -0.10
CA ILE A 233 4.24 23.65 -1.02
C ILE A 233 4.81 23.25 -2.38
N MET A 234 5.78 24.02 -2.90
CA MET A 234 6.44 23.69 -4.15
C MET A 234 7.20 22.35 -4.05
N GLN A 235 7.83 22.09 -2.90
CA GLN A 235 8.45 20.81 -2.61
C GLN A 235 7.43 19.67 -2.57
N ALA A 236 6.25 19.90 -1.99
CA ALA A 236 5.16 18.94 -1.96
C ALA A 236 4.65 18.58 -3.36
N LEU A 237 4.43 19.59 -4.21
CA LEU A 237 4.00 19.37 -5.60
C LEU A 237 5.06 18.65 -6.42
N SER A 238 6.33 18.99 -6.22
CA SER A 238 7.45 18.27 -6.85
C SER A 238 7.50 16.79 -6.45
N ALA A 239 7.23 16.48 -5.17
CA ALA A 239 7.19 15.12 -4.65
C ALA A 239 6.04 14.26 -5.22
N CYS A 240 5.00 14.88 -5.77
CA CYS A 240 3.87 14.22 -6.44
C CYS A 240 3.69 14.65 -7.90
N ARG A 241 4.78 15.02 -8.60
CA ARG A 241 4.72 15.53 -9.98
C ARG A 241 4.01 14.58 -10.95
N GLU A 242 4.34 13.29 -10.89
CA GLU A 242 3.70 12.29 -11.77
C GLU A 242 2.20 12.19 -11.48
N GLU A 243 1.83 12.15 -10.20
CA GLU A 243 0.44 12.10 -9.79
C GLU A 243 -0.32 13.37 -10.20
N LEU A 244 0.31 14.54 -10.11
CA LEU A 244 -0.26 15.80 -10.59
C LEU A 244 -0.53 15.77 -12.10
N LEU A 245 0.41 15.24 -12.90
CA LEU A 245 0.24 15.10 -14.34
C LEU A 245 -0.90 14.13 -14.69
N PHE A 246 -0.96 12.97 -14.04
CA PHE A 246 -2.04 11.99 -14.26
C PHE A 246 -3.41 12.56 -13.86
N ALA A 247 -3.52 13.17 -12.68
CA ALA A 247 -4.76 13.78 -12.22
C ALA A 247 -5.25 14.85 -13.21
N THR A 248 -4.34 15.73 -13.65
CA THR A 248 -4.67 16.80 -14.59
C THR A 248 -5.08 16.23 -15.95
N ALA A 249 -4.34 15.27 -16.49
CA ALA A 249 -4.65 14.68 -17.80
C ALA A 249 -6.00 13.95 -17.81
N LEU A 250 -6.31 13.17 -16.76
CA LEU A 250 -7.58 12.44 -16.64
C LEU A 250 -8.77 13.39 -16.50
N LEU A 251 -8.65 14.41 -15.64
CA LEU A 251 -9.71 15.40 -15.43
C LEU A 251 -9.92 16.29 -16.65
N LEU A 252 -8.84 16.75 -17.30
CA LEU A 252 -8.93 17.52 -18.55
C LEU A 252 -9.52 16.67 -19.67
N GLY A 253 -9.11 15.41 -19.82
CA GLY A 253 -9.70 14.48 -20.79
C GLY A 253 -11.21 14.32 -20.58
N SER A 254 -11.64 14.11 -19.32
CA SER A 254 -13.07 14.02 -18.97
C SER A 254 -13.82 15.33 -19.25
N TYR A 255 -13.21 16.48 -18.96
CA TYR A 255 -13.81 17.79 -19.23
C TYR A 255 -13.96 18.06 -20.72
N ILE A 256 -12.90 17.86 -21.51
CA ILE A 256 -12.89 18.09 -22.96
C ILE A 256 -13.91 17.19 -23.65
N LEU A 257 -13.92 15.89 -23.36
CA LEU A 257 -14.92 14.96 -23.91
C LEU A 257 -16.35 15.42 -23.61
N GLY A 258 -16.59 15.96 -22.42
CA GLY A 258 -17.89 16.50 -22.04
C GLY A 258 -18.33 17.77 -22.77
N ARG A 259 -17.38 18.47 -23.42
CA ARG A 259 -17.64 19.68 -24.20
C ARG A 259 -17.67 19.43 -25.70
N THR A 260 -16.95 18.42 -26.17
CA THR A 260 -16.73 18.18 -27.61
C THR A 260 -17.58 17.06 -28.18
N GLN A 261 -18.11 16.17 -27.36
CA GLN A 261 -18.87 15.00 -27.82
C GLN A 261 -20.29 14.95 -27.26
N ASP A 262 -21.16 14.20 -27.94
CA ASP A 262 -22.58 14.10 -27.58
C ASP A 262 -22.77 13.32 -26.27
N MET A 263 -23.20 14.05 -25.25
CA MET A 263 -23.46 13.54 -23.91
C MET A 263 -24.75 12.71 -23.80
N SER A 264 -25.56 12.63 -24.87
CA SER A 264 -26.70 11.71 -24.93
C SER A 264 -26.23 10.24 -24.84
N LEU A 265 -25.06 9.95 -25.40
CA LEU A 265 -24.45 8.62 -25.42
C LEU A 265 -24.14 8.13 -24.01
N PHE A 266 -24.72 6.99 -23.65
CA PHE A 266 -24.53 6.39 -22.32
C PHE A 266 -23.08 5.93 -22.11
N ASP A 267 -22.47 5.33 -23.14
CA ASP A 267 -21.08 4.86 -23.12
C ASP A 267 -20.10 6.00 -22.81
N LEU A 268 -20.28 7.17 -23.44
CA LEU A 268 -19.45 8.35 -23.20
C LEU A 268 -19.60 8.86 -21.76
N ARG A 269 -20.83 8.89 -21.23
CA ARG A 269 -21.09 9.28 -19.83
C ARG A 269 -20.36 8.34 -18.87
N MET A 270 -20.43 7.03 -19.10
CA MET A 270 -19.74 6.05 -18.26
C MET A 270 -18.22 6.20 -18.35
N TRP A 271 -17.68 6.38 -19.56
CA TRP A 271 -16.24 6.59 -19.75
C TRP A 271 -15.73 7.83 -19.01
N ARG A 272 -16.47 8.94 -19.04
CA ARG A 272 -16.12 10.15 -18.27
C ARG A 272 -16.10 9.91 -16.77
N VAL A 273 -17.03 9.11 -16.25
CA VAL A 273 -17.06 8.69 -14.84
C VAL A 273 -15.83 7.84 -14.52
N VAL A 274 -15.42 6.94 -15.39
CA VAL A 274 -14.19 6.15 -15.23
C VAL A 274 -12.98 7.08 -15.12
N LEU A 275 -12.82 8.06 -16.00
CA LEU A 275 -11.70 9.01 -15.95
C LEU A 275 -11.65 9.79 -14.63
N VAL A 276 -12.81 10.23 -14.12
CA VAL A 276 -12.91 10.93 -12.84
C VAL A 276 -12.54 10.00 -11.69
N ILE A 277 -13.08 8.78 -11.65
CA ILE A 277 -12.76 7.80 -10.60
C ILE A 277 -11.27 7.46 -10.61
N GLN A 278 -10.69 7.26 -11.79
CA GLN A 278 -9.27 6.98 -11.94
C GLN A 278 -8.36 8.15 -11.54
N SER A 279 -8.87 9.39 -11.54
CA SER A 279 -8.12 10.53 -11.02
C SER A 279 -8.00 10.55 -9.49
N ILE A 280 -8.90 9.86 -8.77
CA ILE A 280 -9.02 9.95 -7.30
C ILE A 280 -7.73 9.54 -6.58
N PRO A 281 -7.06 8.41 -6.90
CA PRO A 281 -5.81 8.04 -6.25
C PRO A 281 -4.71 9.08 -6.42
N PHE A 282 -4.64 9.71 -7.59
CA PHE A 282 -3.68 10.77 -7.88
C PHE A 282 -4.01 12.07 -7.11
N LEU A 283 -5.29 12.45 -7.04
CA LEU A 283 -5.74 13.57 -6.22
C LEU A 283 -5.47 13.32 -4.73
N ALA A 284 -5.67 12.09 -4.25
CA ALA A 284 -5.35 11.71 -2.87
C ALA A 284 -3.85 11.89 -2.58
N ALA A 285 -2.96 11.54 -3.52
CA ALA A 285 -1.53 11.77 -3.39
C ALA A 285 -1.17 13.26 -3.27
N ILE A 286 -1.82 14.12 -4.07
CA ILE A 286 -1.63 15.57 -4.02
C ILE A 286 -2.11 16.13 -2.67
N ILE A 287 -3.30 15.73 -2.21
CA ILE A 287 -3.85 16.15 -0.91
C ILE A 287 -2.93 15.72 0.24
N VAL A 288 -2.48 14.46 0.26
CA VAL A 288 -1.59 13.96 1.32
C VAL A 288 -0.22 14.66 1.28
N SER A 289 0.31 14.94 0.08
CA SER A 289 1.57 15.68 -0.07
C SER A 289 1.46 17.11 0.46
N ILE A 290 0.41 17.85 0.06
CA ILE A 290 0.20 19.24 0.49
C ILE A 290 -0.07 19.31 2.00
N THR A 291 -0.93 18.43 2.53
CA THR A 291 -1.21 18.38 3.97
C THR A 291 0.03 18.09 4.80
N GLY A 292 0.95 17.26 4.31
CA GLY A 292 2.25 17.03 4.95
C GLY A 292 3.21 18.23 4.92
N ALA A 293 3.02 19.17 3.97
CA ALA A 293 3.86 20.37 3.85
C ALA A 293 3.30 21.60 4.59
N LEU A 294 2.01 21.59 4.93
CA LEU A 294 1.37 22.65 5.71
C LEU A 294 1.75 22.53 7.20
N PRO A 295 2.44 23.53 7.79
CA PRO A 295 2.68 23.51 9.23
C PRO A 295 1.35 23.67 9.98
N LYS A 296 1.16 22.88 11.04
CA LYS A 296 0.07 23.00 12.03
C LYS A 296 -1.35 22.56 11.61
N ILE A 297 -1.50 21.48 10.85
CA ILE A 297 -2.81 20.79 10.83
C ILE A 297 -2.89 19.94 12.11
N PRO A 298 -3.73 20.29 13.11
CA PRO A 298 -3.76 19.54 14.35
C PRO A 298 -4.30 18.14 14.13
N ALA A 299 -3.64 17.14 14.71
CA ALA A 299 -4.06 15.74 14.65
C ALA A 299 -5.48 15.51 15.23
N SER A 300 -5.97 16.44 16.06
CA SER A 300 -7.34 16.46 16.59
C SER A 300 -8.41 16.54 15.49
N LEU A 301 -8.10 17.06 14.30
CA LEU A 301 -9.02 17.04 13.16
C LEU A 301 -9.35 15.63 12.69
N ILE A 302 -8.45 14.67 12.86
CA ILE A 302 -8.70 13.25 12.57
C ILE A 302 -9.16 12.52 13.84
N GLY A 303 -8.69 13.00 14.99
CA GLY A 303 -8.95 12.42 16.31
C GLY A 303 -7.95 11.32 16.65
N HIS A 304 -7.66 11.16 17.95
CA HIS A 304 -6.78 10.10 18.43
C HIS A 304 -7.46 8.74 18.30
N MET A 305 -6.75 7.73 17.79
CA MET A 305 -7.24 6.36 17.83
C MET A 305 -7.06 5.80 19.23
N LYS A 306 -8.07 5.08 19.71
CA LYS A 306 -7.96 4.32 20.95
C LYS A 306 -6.99 3.15 20.76
N PRO A 307 -6.22 2.77 21.78
CA PRO A 307 -5.46 1.52 21.76
C PRO A 307 -6.38 0.35 21.42
N ILE A 308 -5.93 -0.52 20.52
CA ILE A 308 -6.67 -1.71 20.10
C ILE A 308 -6.01 -2.90 20.79
N ASP A 309 -6.44 -3.17 22.02
CA ASP A 309 -6.01 -4.37 22.74
C ASP A 309 -6.97 -5.53 22.42
N HIS A 310 -6.42 -6.62 21.90
CA HIS A 310 -7.18 -7.86 21.66
C HIS A 310 -7.25 -8.78 22.90
N TYR A 311 -6.54 -8.44 23.98
CA TYR A 311 -6.52 -9.18 25.24
C TYR A 311 -7.17 -8.38 26.38
N PRO A 312 -7.88 -9.04 27.31
CA PRO A 312 -8.49 -8.38 28.46
C PRO A 312 -7.43 -7.69 29.34
N ALA A 313 -7.84 -6.62 30.02
CA ALA A 313 -6.94 -5.77 30.81
C ALA A 313 -6.25 -6.49 31.99
N THR A 314 -6.67 -7.71 32.30
CA THR A 314 -6.15 -8.57 33.38
C THR A 314 -4.77 -9.15 33.09
N ASP A 315 -4.34 -9.23 31.83
CA ASP A 315 -3.05 -9.80 31.42
C ASP A 315 -1.98 -8.72 31.11
N ARG A 316 -2.09 -7.54 31.72
CA ARG A 316 -1.09 -6.48 31.58
C ARG A 316 0.15 -6.80 32.44
N PRO A 317 1.36 -6.95 31.85
CA PRO A 317 2.60 -6.91 32.61
C PRO A 317 2.73 -5.52 33.22
N GLN A 318 3.14 -5.48 34.48
CA GLN A 318 3.48 -4.21 35.13
C GLN A 318 4.62 -3.52 34.36
N PRO A 319 4.63 -2.17 34.31
CA PRO A 319 5.76 -1.45 33.74
C PRO A 319 7.06 -1.89 34.42
N PRO A 320 8.18 -1.99 33.66
CA PRO A 320 9.46 -2.32 34.26
C PRO A 320 9.79 -1.28 35.36
N PRO A 321 10.41 -1.71 36.47
CA PRO A 321 10.86 -0.77 37.49
C PRO A 321 11.80 0.28 36.88
N PRO A 322 11.79 1.52 37.37
CA PRO A 322 12.70 2.56 36.88
C PRO A 322 14.15 2.09 36.96
N PRO A 323 15.02 2.52 36.01
CA PRO A 323 16.42 2.12 36.02
C PRO A 323 17.07 2.51 37.35
N ILE A 324 17.76 1.56 37.96
CA ILE A 324 18.55 1.79 39.18
C ILE A 324 19.68 2.75 38.79
N HIS A 325 19.63 3.97 39.33
CA HIS A 325 20.76 4.89 39.25
C HIS A 325 21.92 4.28 40.04
N ILE A 326 22.89 3.71 39.32
CA ILE A 326 24.19 3.38 39.89
C ILE A 326 24.97 4.69 39.92
N GLU A 327 24.97 5.37 41.06
CA GLU A 327 25.91 6.45 41.33
C GLU A 327 27.32 5.84 41.33
N SER A 328 28.14 6.28 40.37
CA SER A 328 29.57 5.95 40.35
C SER A 328 30.25 6.67 41.52
N PRO A 329 30.96 5.98 42.42
CA PRO A 329 31.74 6.64 43.45
C PRO A 329 32.92 7.39 42.79
N HIS A 330 33.06 8.67 43.15
CA HIS A 330 34.15 9.56 42.77
C HIS A 330 35.49 9.14 43.40
#